data_AF-A0A1Y2PCF1-F1
#
_entry.id   AF-A0A1Y2PCF1-F1
#
_cell.length_a   1.000
_cell.length_b   1.000
_cell.length_c   1.000
_cell.angle_alpha   90.00
_cell.angle_beta   90.00
_cell.angle_gamma   90.00
#
_symmetry.space_group_name_H-M   'P 1'
#
loop_
_entity.id
_entity.type
_entity.pdbx_description
1 polymer ?
#
loop_
_entity_poly.entity_id
_entity_poly.type
_entity_poly.pdbx_seq_one_letter_code
_entity_poly.pdbx_strand_id
1 'polypeptide(L)'
;MTGSCDNLFPEIKNIPKCKKCGYRTDFRFNNEEFKLKRKTMDYSSTYDGITIVSLKFKEFCNQKKYNNLEFIELKKAPNFFQVYVKGNVIEYNARMKENLCLECNQFESIIGPTINYDKISKPLDKGFYQSDLWFASGNEKSPKIIISPKTKMELEKEGFKNLCLNKIEKSL
;
A
#
# COMPACT_ATOMS: atom_id res chain seq x y z
N MET A 1 -5.91 -8.36 7.05
CA MET A 1 -4.87 -8.36 8.10
C MET A 1 -5.47 -8.04 9.45
N THR A 2 -6.26 -6.98 9.53
CA THR A 2 -6.82 -6.42 10.77
C THR A 2 -8.32 -6.11 10.71
N GLY A 3 -8.97 -6.17 9.55
CA GLY A 3 -10.41 -5.96 9.39
C GLY A 3 -10.82 -5.81 7.93
N SER A 4 -12.02 -5.25 7.70
CA SER A 4 -12.55 -4.83 6.39
C SER A 4 -13.73 -3.86 6.60
N CYS A 5 -13.93 -2.95 5.66
CA CYS A 5 -14.92 -1.87 5.72
C CYS A 5 -14.91 -1.14 7.08
N ASP A 6 -16.03 -1.15 7.79
CA ASP A 6 -16.22 -0.46 9.06
C ASP A 6 -15.70 -1.22 10.28
N ASN A 7 -15.37 -2.50 10.10
CA ASN A 7 -15.12 -3.39 11.23
C ASN A 7 -13.67 -3.87 11.27
N LEU A 8 -13.05 -3.71 12.44
CA LEU A 8 -11.82 -4.41 12.80
C LEU A 8 -12.18 -5.77 13.40
N PHE A 9 -11.33 -6.78 13.20
CA PHE A 9 -11.57 -8.09 13.79
C PHE A 9 -11.40 -8.02 15.32
N PRO A 10 -12.44 -8.37 16.10
CA PRO A 10 -12.45 -8.18 17.55
C PRO A 10 -11.39 -9.01 18.29
N GLU A 11 -10.96 -10.13 17.71
CA GLU A 11 -9.93 -11.01 18.26
C GLU A 11 -8.51 -10.44 18.17
N ILE A 12 -8.27 -9.43 17.32
CA ILE A 12 -6.95 -8.84 17.16
C ILE A 12 -6.78 -7.72 18.17
N LYS A 13 -5.86 -7.94 19.11
CA LYS A 13 -5.54 -6.98 20.17
C LYS A 13 -4.62 -5.88 19.65
N ASN A 14 -4.72 -4.72 20.29
CA ASN A 14 -3.79 -3.59 20.12
C ASN A 14 -3.71 -2.99 18.70
N ILE A 15 -4.73 -3.16 17.86
CA ILE A 15 -4.82 -2.41 16.60
C ILE A 15 -4.92 -0.92 16.92
N PRO A 16 -3.97 -0.07 16.44
CA PRO A 16 -4.08 1.38 16.61
C PRO A 16 -5.31 1.88 15.87
N LYS A 17 -6.26 2.45 16.61
CA LYS A 17 -7.53 2.95 16.08
C LYS A 17 -7.97 4.23 16.78
N CYS A 18 -8.74 5.04 16.08
CA CYS A 18 -9.35 6.24 16.62
C CYS A 18 -10.48 5.86 17.57
N LYS A 19 -10.58 6.53 18.73
CA LYS A 19 -11.63 6.20 19.71
C LYS A 19 -12.99 6.72 19.24
N LYS A 20 -13.02 7.82 18.48
CA LYS A 20 -14.25 8.40 17.93
C LYS A 20 -14.82 7.66 16.72
N CYS A 21 -14.02 7.45 15.66
CA CYS A 21 -14.53 6.82 14.43
C CYS A 21 -14.27 5.32 14.33
N GLY A 22 -13.47 4.73 15.22
CA GLY A 22 -13.21 3.28 15.24
C GLY A 22 -12.25 2.78 14.16
N TYR A 23 -11.94 3.59 13.14
CA TYR A 23 -11.01 3.23 12.06
C TYR A 23 -9.55 3.18 12.52
N ARG A 24 -8.77 2.35 11.84
CA ARG A 24 -7.32 2.26 12.05
C ARG A 24 -6.62 3.60 11.86
N THR A 25 -5.65 3.88 12.73
CA THR A 25 -4.80 5.08 12.65
C THR A 25 -3.39 4.76 12.17
N ASP A 26 -2.97 3.50 12.29
CA ASP A 26 -1.72 3.00 11.74
C ASP A 26 -1.99 1.85 10.77
N PHE A 27 -1.86 2.16 9.49
CA PHE A 27 -2.00 1.18 8.41
C PHE A 27 -0.74 0.33 8.19
N ARG A 28 0.32 0.53 8.97
CA ARG A 28 1.52 -0.31 8.94
C ARG A 28 1.49 -1.39 10.01
N PHE A 29 0.48 -1.39 10.89
CA PHE A 29 0.34 -2.38 11.94
C PHE A 29 0.43 -3.81 11.37
N ASN A 30 1.41 -4.56 11.88
CA ASN A 30 1.62 -5.95 11.51
C ASN A 30 0.90 -6.86 12.51
N ASN A 31 -0.14 -7.56 12.05
CA ASN A 31 -0.84 -8.53 12.87
C ASN A 31 -0.03 -9.83 12.98
N GLU A 32 0.58 -10.05 14.15
CA GLU A 32 1.33 -11.28 14.46
C GLU A 32 0.51 -12.57 14.31
N GLU A 33 -0.81 -12.48 14.46
CA GLU A 33 -1.72 -13.62 14.40
C GLU A 33 -2.19 -13.93 12.97
N PHE A 34 -1.84 -13.09 11.99
CA PHE A 34 -2.27 -13.24 10.61
C PHE A 34 -1.72 -14.51 9.96
N LYS A 35 -2.61 -15.29 9.35
CA LYS A 35 -2.27 -16.49 8.59
C LYS A 35 -2.48 -16.24 7.10
N LEU A 36 -1.39 -16.25 6.33
CA LEU A 36 -1.45 -16.15 4.88
C LEU A 36 -2.01 -17.45 4.27
N LYS A 37 -3.23 -17.38 3.70
CA LYS A 37 -3.91 -18.55 3.12
C LYS A 37 -3.25 -19.04 1.83
N ARG A 38 -2.85 -18.12 0.94
CA ARG A 38 -2.29 -18.46 -0.38
C ARG A 38 -0.82 -18.06 -0.46
N LYS A 39 0.07 -19.05 -0.49
CA LYS A 39 1.54 -18.89 -0.52
C LYS A 39 2.14 -19.08 -1.92
N THR A 40 1.31 -19.07 -2.96
CA THR A 40 1.74 -19.28 -4.35
C THR A 40 1.99 -17.97 -5.11
N MET A 41 1.74 -16.83 -4.48
CA MET A 41 1.81 -15.49 -5.08
C MET A 41 3.09 -14.77 -4.64
N ASP A 42 3.72 -14.03 -5.55
CA ASP A 42 4.85 -13.18 -5.21
C ASP A 42 4.43 -11.79 -4.76
N TYR A 43 3.25 -11.34 -5.21
CA TYR A 43 2.68 -10.05 -4.89
C TYR A 43 1.17 -10.20 -4.68
N SER A 44 0.65 -9.71 -3.56
CA SER A 44 -0.78 -9.75 -3.23
C SER A 44 -1.14 -8.60 -2.28
N SER A 45 -2.42 -8.31 -2.15
CA SER A 45 -2.92 -7.31 -1.19
C SER A 45 -4.06 -7.91 -0.37
N THR A 46 -4.16 -7.52 0.89
CA THR A 46 -5.31 -7.84 1.73
C THR A 46 -6.42 -6.81 1.53
N TYR A 47 -7.65 -7.18 1.87
CA TYR A 47 -8.82 -6.28 1.76
C TYR A 47 -8.62 -4.95 2.48
N ASP A 48 -7.87 -4.97 3.56
CA ASP A 48 -7.56 -3.80 4.36
C ASP A 48 -6.26 -3.08 3.96
N GLY A 49 -5.91 -3.16 2.68
CA GLY A 49 -4.91 -2.29 2.07
C GLY A 49 -3.45 -2.65 2.31
N ILE A 50 -3.15 -3.82 2.90
CA ILE A 50 -1.77 -4.26 3.18
C ILE A 50 -1.24 -5.08 2.01
N THR A 51 -0.11 -4.66 1.45
CA THR A 51 0.59 -5.43 0.42
C THR A 51 1.49 -6.48 1.05
N ILE A 52 1.37 -7.72 0.59
CA ILE A 52 2.17 -8.88 0.99
C ILE A 52 2.96 -9.38 -0.22
N VAL A 53 4.27 -9.58 -0.03
CA VAL A 53 5.20 -10.05 -1.06
C VAL A 53 6.00 -11.27 -0.61
N SER A 54 6.49 -12.07 -1.56
CA SER A 54 7.35 -13.23 -1.29
C SER A 54 8.80 -12.83 -1.03
N LEU A 55 9.59 -13.79 -0.52
CA LEU A 55 11.05 -13.67 -0.41
C LEU A 55 11.71 -13.37 -1.76
N LYS A 56 11.25 -14.02 -2.84
CA LYS A 56 11.74 -13.75 -4.21
C LYS A 56 11.64 -12.26 -4.55
N PHE A 57 10.50 -11.64 -4.27
CA PHE A 57 10.30 -10.21 -4.52
C PHE A 57 11.21 -9.34 -3.65
N LYS A 58 11.31 -9.63 -2.34
CA LYS A 58 12.20 -8.92 -1.43
C LYS A 58 13.67 -8.99 -1.88
N GLU A 59 14.14 -10.18 -2.23
CA GLU A 59 15.52 -10.39 -2.68
C GLU A 59 15.81 -9.66 -3.99
N PHE A 60 14.91 -9.73 -4.95
CA PHE A 60 14.98 -8.91 -6.16
C PHE A 60 15.10 -7.42 -5.80
N CYS A 61 14.26 -6.92 -4.89
CA CYS A 61 14.29 -5.52 -4.53
C CYS A 61 15.62 -5.10 -3.91
N ASN A 62 16.18 -5.95 -3.06
CA ASN A 62 17.50 -5.75 -2.44
C ASN A 62 18.62 -5.76 -3.49
N GLN A 63 18.61 -6.74 -4.41
CA GLN A 63 19.59 -6.83 -5.50
C GLN A 63 19.54 -5.61 -6.43
N LYS A 64 18.34 -5.11 -6.73
CA LYS A 64 18.13 -3.91 -7.54
C LYS A 64 18.32 -2.59 -6.78
N LYS A 65 18.63 -2.66 -5.48
CA LYS A 65 18.87 -1.52 -4.57
C LYS A 65 17.69 -0.55 -4.47
N TYR A 66 16.47 -1.08 -4.38
CA TYR A 66 15.28 -0.29 -4.05
C TYR A 66 15.25 0.03 -2.55
N ASN A 67 16.08 1.01 -2.14
CA ASN A 67 16.32 1.34 -0.74
C ASN A 67 15.13 2.03 -0.05
N ASN A 68 14.09 2.37 -0.80
CA ASN A 68 12.91 3.08 -0.31
C ASN A 68 11.71 2.14 -0.07
N LEU A 69 11.99 0.85 0.09
CA LEU A 69 11.02 -0.15 0.52
C LEU A 69 11.40 -0.67 1.90
N GLU A 70 10.39 -0.93 2.72
CA GLU A 70 10.56 -1.58 4.01
C GLU A 70 9.74 -2.86 4.04
N PHE A 71 10.35 -3.92 4.56
CA PHE A 71 9.80 -5.28 4.56
C PHE A 71 9.72 -5.79 5.99
N ILE A 72 8.51 -6.08 6.46
CA ILE A 72 8.24 -6.69 7.77
C ILE A 72 7.80 -8.13 7.54
N GLU A 73 8.55 -9.09 8.07
CA GLU A 73 8.23 -10.51 7.92
C GLU A 73 6.94 -10.89 8.66
N LEU A 74 6.11 -11.72 8.04
CA LEU A 74 4.89 -12.25 8.65
C LEU A 74 5.23 -13.41 9.58
N LYS A 75 4.99 -13.25 10.89
CA LYS A 75 5.32 -14.24 11.93
C LYS A 75 4.82 -15.66 11.64
N LYS A 76 3.61 -15.83 11.10
CA LYS A 76 3.01 -17.14 10.78
C LYS A 76 3.13 -17.54 9.30
N ALA A 77 3.89 -16.78 8.52
CA ALA A 77 4.23 -17.09 7.14
C ALA A 77 5.67 -16.66 6.83
N PRO A 78 6.68 -17.40 7.34
CA PRO A 78 8.08 -17.14 7.01
C PRO A 78 8.29 -17.05 5.50
N ASN A 79 9.24 -16.21 5.07
CA ASN A 79 9.49 -15.88 3.66
C ASN A 79 8.39 -15.07 2.97
N PHE A 80 7.42 -14.53 3.72
CA PHE A 80 6.47 -13.55 3.23
C PHE A 80 6.54 -12.28 4.07
N PHE A 81 6.38 -11.14 3.42
CA PHE A 81 6.63 -9.84 4.01
C PHE A 81 5.48 -8.90 3.71
N GLN A 82 5.02 -8.16 4.72
CA GLN A 82 4.34 -6.91 4.48
C GLN A 82 5.36 -5.91 3.90
N VAL A 83 4.99 -5.20 2.85
CA VAL A 83 5.84 -4.19 2.21
C VAL A 83 5.16 -2.82 2.18
N TYR A 84 5.94 -1.77 2.42
CA TYR A 84 5.51 -0.39 2.21
C TYR A 84 6.65 0.46 1.64
N VAL A 85 6.25 1.54 0.96
CA VAL A 85 7.17 2.54 0.45
C VAL A 85 7.53 3.49 1.59
N LYS A 86 8.83 3.69 1.81
CA LYS A 86 9.39 4.67 2.75
C LYS A 86 9.81 5.91 1.98
N GLY A 87 9.07 7.01 2.16
CA GLY A 87 9.29 8.25 1.43
C GLY A 87 8.75 8.21 0.00
N ASN A 88 9.39 8.93 -0.93
CA ASN A 88 9.02 9.04 -2.34
C ASN A 88 7.51 9.23 -2.55
N VAL A 89 7.01 10.33 -1.99
CA VAL A 89 5.58 10.65 -1.99
C VAL A 89 5.23 11.45 -3.23
N ILE A 90 4.18 11.04 -3.93
CA ILE A 90 3.59 11.73 -5.07
C ILE A 90 2.30 12.37 -4.58
N GLU A 91 2.13 13.64 -4.91
CA GLU A 91 0.91 14.37 -4.59
C GLU A 91 -0.25 13.89 -5.45
N TYR A 92 -1.34 13.55 -4.79
CA TYR A 92 -2.59 13.18 -5.42
C TYR A 92 -3.71 14.14 -4.99
N ASN A 93 -4.62 14.35 -5.92
CA ASN A 93 -5.94 14.90 -5.67
C ASN A 93 -6.94 13.77 -5.43
N ALA A 94 -8.04 14.11 -4.75
CA ALA A 94 -9.21 13.28 -4.61
C ALA A 94 -10.40 14.01 -5.20
N ARG A 95 -11.24 13.29 -5.95
CA ARG A 95 -12.53 13.83 -6.42
C ARG A 95 -13.45 14.17 -5.25
N MET A 96 -13.41 13.37 -4.19
CA MET A 96 -14.30 13.54 -3.04
C MET A 96 -13.61 13.08 -1.75
N LYS A 97 -13.92 13.78 -0.65
CA LYS A 97 -13.48 13.47 0.71
C LYS A 97 -14.69 13.59 1.64
N GLU A 98 -15.00 12.54 2.41
CA GLU A 98 -16.24 12.49 3.20
C GLU A 98 -15.97 12.19 4.68
N ASN A 99 -16.85 12.73 5.53
CA ASN A 99 -16.91 12.45 6.97
C ASN A 99 -15.55 12.61 7.68
N LEU A 100 -15.04 13.84 7.74
CA LEU A 100 -13.83 14.16 8.49
C LEU A 100 -14.03 13.85 9.99
N CYS A 101 -13.23 12.93 10.51
CA CYS A 101 -13.14 12.72 11.94
C CYS A 101 -12.20 13.75 12.58
N LEU A 102 -12.76 14.69 13.34
CA LEU A 102 -11.99 15.75 14.00
C LEU A 102 -11.00 15.25 15.08
N GLU A 103 -11.10 13.99 15.53
CA GLU A 103 -10.18 13.43 16.53
C GLU A 103 -8.87 12.93 15.90
N CYS A 104 -8.95 12.20 14.79
CA CYS A 104 -7.77 11.66 14.11
C CYS A 104 -7.38 12.41 12.84
N ASN A 105 -8.15 13.45 12.49
CA ASN A 105 -8.00 14.25 11.27
C ASN A 105 -7.96 13.41 9.97
N GLN A 106 -8.68 12.28 9.96
CA GLN A 106 -8.84 11.44 8.78
C GLN A 106 -10.26 11.53 8.26
N PHE A 107 -10.40 11.62 6.94
CA PHE A 107 -11.65 11.34 6.26
C PHE A 107 -11.95 9.84 6.34
N GLU A 108 -13.22 9.49 6.47
CA GLU A 108 -13.68 8.11 6.36
C GLU A 108 -13.43 7.61 4.92
N SER A 109 -13.92 8.37 3.93
CA SER A 109 -13.76 8.06 2.51
C SER A 109 -12.93 9.11 1.77
N ILE A 110 -11.99 8.64 0.93
CA ILE A 110 -11.25 9.43 -0.05
C ILE A 110 -11.36 8.74 -1.41
N ILE A 111 -12.10 9.36 -2.34
CA ILE A 111 -12.56 8.71 -3.58
C ILE A 111 -12.06 9.46 -4.81
N GLY A 112 -11.81 8.71 -5.88
CA GLY A 112 -11.38 9.24 -7.18
C GLY A 112 -9.95 9.76 -7.14
N PRO A 113 -8.95 8.86 -7.04
CA PRO A 113 -7.54 9.24 -7.05
C PRO A 113 -7.13 9.83 -8.39
N THR A 114 -6.57 11.03 -8.38
CA THR A 114 -6.00 11.68 -9.57
C THR A 114 -4.59 12.17 -9.24
N ILE A 115 -3.61 11.84 -10.08
CA ILE A 115 -2.24 12.37 -9.91
C ILE A 115 -2.25 13.89 -10.11
N ASN A 116 -1.59 14.63 -9.22
CA ASN A 116 -1.26 16.03 -9.48
C ASN A 116 -0.04 16.09 -10.41
N TYR A 117 -0.30 16.20 -11.73
CA TYR A 117 0.76 16.23 -12.74
C TYR A 117 1.54 17.55 -12.80
N ASP A 118 1.09 18.61 -12.13
CA ASP A 118 1.73 19.93 -12.19
C ASP A 118 3.14 19.89 -11.59
N LYS A 119 3.37 18.96 -10.67
CA LYS A 119 4.67 18.75 -10.01
C LYS A 119 5.51 17.65 -10.68
N ILE A 120 5.05 17.07 -11.78
CA ILE A 120 5.73 15.99 -12.51
C ILE A 120 6.07 16.49 -13.91
N SER A 121 7.24 17.12 -14.02
CA SER A 121 7.75 17.65 -15.30
C SER A 121 8.58 16.64 -16.10
N LYS A 122 9.06 15.58 -15.45
CA LYS A 122 9.84 14.50 -16.07
C LYS A 122 9.37 13.13 -15.56
N PRO A 123 9.60 12.04 -16.31
CA PRO A 123 9.36 10.69 -15.80
C PRO A 123 10.06 10.46 -14.45
N LEU A 124 9.39 9.72 -13.57
CA LEU A 124 9.92 9.37 -12.26
C LEU A 124 11.24 8.59 -12.38
N ASP A 125 12.16 8.85 -11.45
CA ASP A 125 13.41 8.11 -11.35
C ASP A 125 13.17 6.65 -10.92
N LYS A 126 14.19 5.79 -11.08
CA LYS A 126 14.08 4.38 -10.69
C LYS A 126 13.66 4.28 -9.21
N GLY A 127 12.56 3.59 -8.94
CA GLY A 127 12.01 3.48 -7.60
C GLY A 127 10.53 3.15 -7.55
N PHE A 128 10.09 2.88 -6.32
CA PHE A 128 8.69 2.83 -5.92
C PHE A 128 8.29 4.18 -5.32
N TYR A 129 7.03 4.53 -5.46
CA TYR A 129 6.45 5.77 -4.98
C TYR A 129 5.08 5.46 -4.38
N GLN A 130 4.58 6.36 -3.53
CA GLN A 130 3.23 6.25 -2.99
C GLN A 130 2.49 7.57 -3.04
N SER A 131 1.17 7.55 -3.13
CA SER A 131 0.36 8.74 -2.94
C SER A 131 0.47 9.28 -1.52
N ASP A 132 0.39 10.59 -1.37
CA ASP A 132 0.24 11.28 -0.08
C ASP A 132 -1.11 10.98 0.60
N LEU A 133 -2.14 10.74 -0.20
CA LEU A 133 -3.48 10.36 0.26
C LEU A 133 -3.67 8.84 0.31
N TRP A 134 -4.49 8.40 1.26
CA TRP A 134 -4.94 7.02 1.40
C TRP A 134 -6.38 6.90 0.90
N PHE A 135 -6.57 6.21 -0.22
CA PHE A 135 -7.83 6.14 -0.95
C PHE A 135 -8.66 4.92 -0.56
N ALA A 136 -9.96 4.96 -0.89
CA ALA A 136 -11.04 4.07 -0.43
C ALA A 136 -11.67 4.54 0.89
N SER A 137 -12.31 3.62 1.60
CA SER A 137 -13.23 3.90 2.71
C SER A 137 -12.86 3.09 3.96
N GLY A 138 -13.18 3.64 5.13
CA GLY A 138 -12.95 3.02 6.44
C GLY A 138 -11.57 2.36 6.61
N ASN A 139 -11.58 1.07 6.97
CA ASN A 139 -10.36 0.27 7.21
C ASN A 139 -9.71 -0.29 5.94
N GLU A 140 -10.29 -0.06 4.77
CA GLU A 140 -9.79 -0.55 3.47
C GLU A 140 -8.92 0.46 2.74
N LYS A 141 -8.73 1.62 3.36
CA LYS A 141 -7.90 2.67 2.80
C LYS A 141 -6.48 2.17 2.53
N SER A 142 -5.96 2.52 1.37
CA SER A 142 -4.59 2.20 0.94
C SER A 142 -4.00 3.33 0.09
N PRO A 143 -2.68 3.54 0.11
CA PRO A 143 -2.05 4.44 -0.83
C PRO A 143 -2.08 3.83 -2.23
N LYS A 144 -2.03 4.68 -3.26
CA LYS A 144 -1.66 4.23 -4.59
C LYS A 144 -0.16 4.04 -4.63
N ILE A 145 0.27 2.85 -5.05
CA ILE A 145 1.69 2.57 -5.32
C ILE A 145 1.96 2.84 -6.79
N ILE A 146 2.98 3.65 -7.05
CA ILE A 146 3.40 4.05 -8.39
C ILE A 146 4.84 3.59 -8.57
N ILE A 147 5.17 3.15 -9.78
CA ILE A 147 6.53 2.76 -10.15
C ILE A 147 6.96 3.55 -11.37
N SER A 148 8.24 3.86 -11.47
CA SER A 148 8.77 4.49 -12.68
C SER A 148 8.82 3.53 -13.86
N PRO A 149 8.89 4.05 -15.10
CA PRO A 149 9.02 3.22 -16.31
C PRO A 149 10.21 2.24 -16.25
N LYS A 150 11.36 2.68 -15.71
CA LYS A 150 12.53 1.80 -15.54
C LYS A 150 12.25 0.64 -14.56
N THR A 151 11.56 0.93 -13.46
CA THR A 151 11.18 -0.07 -12.46
C THR A 151 10.19 -1.08 -13.03
N LYS A 152 9.21 -0.60 -13.83
CA LYS A 152 8.29 -1.46 -14.58
C LYS A 152 9.04 -2.49 -15.43
N MET A 153 10.00 -2.03 -16.25
CA MET A 153 10.77 -2.92 -17.11
C MET A 153 11.54 -4.00 -16.33
N GLU A 154 12.12 -3.63 -15.19
CA GLU A 154 12.83 -4.59 -14.33
C GLU A 154 11.88 -5.63 -13.70
N LEU A 155 10.68 -5.21 -13.26
CA LEU A 155 9.66 -6.08 -12.68
C LEU A 155 9.07 -7.04 -13.72
N GLU A 156 8.78 -6.55 -14.93
CA GLU A 156 8.26 -7.37 -16.03
C GLU A 156 9.26 -8.44 -16.46
N LYS A 157 10.56 -8.09 -16.52
CA LYS A 157 11.62 -9.04 -16.86
C LYS A 157 11.74 -10.17 -15.84
N GLU A 158 11.51 -9.89 -14.56
CA GLU A 158 11.63 -10.85 -13.46
C GLU A 158 10.44 -11.83 -13.38
N GLY A 159 9.27 -11.42 -13.88
CA GLY A 159 8.10 -12.28 -14.00
C GLY A 159 7.51 -12.72 -12.65
N PHE A 160 7.03 -11.76 -11.85
CA PHE A 160 6.39 -12.06 -10.56
C PHE A 160 4.95 -12.56 -10.70
N LYS A 161 4.60 -13.59 -9.92
CA LYS A 161 3.24 -14.11 -9.88
C LYS A 161 2.30 -13.10 -9.21
N ASN A 162 1.19 -12.80 -9.90
CA ASN A 162 0.09 -11.96 -9.40
C ASN A 162 0.43 -10.47 -9.23
N LEU A 163 1.49 -9.98 -9.90
CA LEU A 163 1.76 -8.55 -10.03
C LEU A 163 0.98 -7.99 -11.24
N CYS A 164 0.04 -7.08 -10.99
CA CYS A 164 -0.72 -6.39 -12.04
C CYS A 164 -0.31 -4.91 -12.09
N LEU A 165 0.05 -4.43 -13.27
CA LEU A 165 0.51 -3.05 -13.50
C LEU A 165 -0.45 -2.35 -14.45
N ASN A 166 -0.98 -1.21 -14.03
CA ASN A 166 -1.80 -0.35 -14.88
C ASN A 166 -0.96 0.84 -15.34
N LYS A 167 -1.00 1.13 -16.64
CA LYS A 167 -0.31 2.28 -17.21
C LYS A 167 -1.01 3.56 -16.76
N ILE A 168 -0.22 4.56 -16.39
CA ILE A 168 -0.70 5.90 -16.05
C ILE A 168 -0.04 6.86 -17.04
N GLU A 169 -0.86 7.60 -17.78
CA GLU A 169 -0.40 8.60 -18.73
C GLU A 169 -1.05 9.94 -18.44
N LYS A 170 -0.28 11.02 -18.59
CA LYS A 170 -0.83 12.36 -18.62
C LYS A 170 -1.50 12.54 -19.98
N SER A 171 -2.83 12.64 -19.98
CA SER A 171 -3.55 13.10 -21.16
C SER A 171 -3.12 14.54 -21.41
N LEU A 172 -2.50 14.78 -22.57
CA LEU A 172 -2.11 16.11 -23.05
C LEU A 172 -3.32 16.85 -23.60
#